data_AF-A0A813K727-F1
#
_entry.id   AF-A0A813K727-F1
#
_cell.length_a   1.000
_cell.length_b   1.000
_cell.length_c   1.000
_cell.angle_alpha   90.00
_cell.angle_beta   90.00
_cell.angle_gamma   90.00
#
_symmetry.space_group_name_H-M   'P 1'
#
loop_
_entity.id
_entity.type
_entity.pdbx_description
1 polymer ?
#
loop_
_entity_poly.entity_id
_entity_poly.type
_entity_poly.pdbx_seq_one_letter_code
_entity_poly.pdbx_strand_id
1 'polypeptide(L)'
;AIFKRAASHNDAKQVHLQLARIHERNKKPQFATKAFEAVCRKFPHSKKVWLAFITFLYQQGDMEGGRKTLPKCLAALPRRKHPVVVSKAALLEYQEGSAERGRSVFEGLLDSYPKRTDLWSVYIDAHMKAFTPPKVVEPDFKEVRGLLERCCAMKLKATKMRFFFKRFLDFEKRWGNAESQEHVREKARQFVEDQAA
;
A
#
# COMPACT_ATOMS: atom_id res chain seq x y z
N ALA A 1 6.50 35.06 14.43
CA ALA A 1 5.22 35.79 14.34
C ALA A 1 4.31 35.29 13.21
N ILE A 2 4.80 35.16 11.97
CA ILE A 2 3.99 34.82 10.78
C ILE A 2 3.30 33.45 10.87
N PHE A 3 3.99 32.41 11.33
CA PHE A 3 3.40 31.06 11.43
C PHE A 3 2.20 30.98 12.39
N LYS A 4 2.31 31.60 13.57
CA LYS A 4 1.21 31.62 14.56
C LYS A 4 -0.02 32.36 14.01
N ARG A 5 0.20 33.46 13.28
CA ARG A 5 -0.87 34.22 12.60
C ARG A 5 -1.48 33.44 11.42
N ALA A 6 -0.67 32.73 10.63
CA ALA A 6 -1.18 31.90 9.55
C ALA A 6 -2.02 30.72 10.08
N ALA A 7 -1.64 30.12 11.21
CA ALA A 7 -2.38 29.03 11.83
C ALA A 7 -3.68 29.47 12.53
N SER A 8 -3.81 30.75 12.91
CA SER A 8 -5.04 31.31 13.51
C SER A 8 -6.07 31.73 12.46
N HIS A 9 -5.64 32.07 11.24
CA HIS A 9 -6.54 32.54 10.16
C HIS A 9 -6.82 31.49 9.07
N ASN A 10 -6.15 30.33 9.08
CA ASN A 10 -6.33 29.25 8.10
C ASN A 10 -6.51 27.88 8.78
N ASP A 11 -6.76 26.81 8.01
CA ASP A 11 -6.75 25.43 8.55
C ASP A 11 -5.37 25.12 9.17
N ALA A 12 -5.32 25.15 10.51
CA ALA A 12 -4.12 24.91 11.29
C ALA A 12 -3.42 23.60 10.89
N LYS A 13 -4.16 22.55 10.55
CA LYS A 13 -3.58 21.27 10.11
C LYS A 13 -2.87 21.42 8.77
N GLN A 14 -3.42 22.16 7.80
CA GLN A 14 -2.72 22.40 6.54
C GLN A 14 -1.49 23.27 6.75
N VAL A 15 -1.59 24.36 7.52
CA VAL A 15 -0.46 25.28 7.76
C VAL A 15 0.71 24.58 8.45
N HIS A 16 0.43 23.78 9.49
CA HIS A 16 1.44 22.98 10.18
C HIS A 16 2.09 21.93 9.25
N LEU A 17 1.29 21.27 8.40
CA LEU A 17 1.81 20.27 7.46
C LEU A 17 2.68 20.91 6.37
N GLN A 18 2.30 22.08 5.87
CA GLN A 18 3.10 22.81 4.89
C GLN A 18 4.42 23.29 5.48
N LEU A 19 4.44 23.73 6.74
CA LEU A 19 5.69 24.06 7.41
C LEU A 19 6.67 22.86 7.44
N ALA A 20 6.17 21.67 7.79
CA ALA A 20 7.00 20.47 7.78
C ALA A 20 7.55 20.15 6.37
N ARG A 21 6.73 20.30 5.33
CA ARG A 21 7.14 20.13 3.92
C ARG A 21 8.13 21.19 3.43
N ILE A 22 8.07 22.42 3.94
CA ILE A 22 9.05 23.45 3.64
C ILE A 22 10.41 23.07 4.23
N HIS A 23 10.44 22.55 5.46
CA HIS A 23 11.69 22.06 6.07
C HIS A 23 12.28 20.87 5.32
N GLU A 24 11.43 19.97 4.83
CA GLU A 24 11.81 18.88 3.93
C GLU A 24 12.45 19.41 2.62
N ARG A 25 11.78 20.34 1.94
CA ARG A 25 12.31 20.95 0.70
C ARG A 25 13.63 21.68 0.91
N ASN A 26 13.80 22.28 2.09
CA ASN A 26 15.02 22.99 2.47
C ASN A 26 16.17 22.06 2.91
N LYS A 27 16.05 20.74 2.71
CA LYS A 27 17.07 19.71 3.03
C LYS A 27 17.56 19.78 4.48
N LYS A 28 16.65 20.10 5.41
CA LYS A 28 16.91 20.16 6.86
C LYS A 28 16.16 19.01 7.55
N PRO A 29 16.60 17.75 7.40
CA PRO A 29 15.83 16.57 7.81
C PRO A 29 15.54 16.54 9.31
N GLN A 30 16.49 16.93 10.16
CA GLN A 30 16.31 16.95 11.62
C GLN A 30 15.19 17.91 12.06
N PHE A 31 15.10 19.08 11.43
CA PHE A 31 14.04 20.05 11.72
C PHE A 31 12.69 19.59 11.16
N ALA A 32 12.69 18.96 9.98
CA ALA A 32 11.49 18.38 9.38
C ALA A 32 10.91 17.25 10.25
N THR A 33 11.75 16.33 10.76
CA THR A 33 11.32 15.27 11.69
C THR A 33 10.66 15.84 12.94
N LYS A 34 11.31 16.80 13.60
CA LYS A 34 10.74 17.47 14.79
C LYS A 34 9.43 18.19 14.48
N ALA A 35 9.33 18.83 13.31
CA ALA A 35 8.11 19.48 12.87
C ALA A 35 6.98 18.46 12.66
N PHE A 36 7.24 17.36 11.94
CA PHE A 36 6.27 16.29 11.72
C PHE A 36 5.81 15.64 13.03
N GLU A 37 6.73 15.34 13.94
CA GLU A 37 6.39 14.81 15.27
C GLU A 37 5.46 15.76 16.03
N ALA A 38 5.73 17.07 16.00
CA ALA A 38 4.87 18.08 16.61
C ALA A 38 3.49 18.13 15.95
N VAL A 39 3.40 17.99 14.62
CA VAL A 39 2.10 17.91 13.91
C VAL A 39 1.34 16.63 14.28
N CYS A 40 2.02 15.49 14.38
CA CYS A 40 1.42 14.21 14.81
C CYS A 40 0.87 14.29 16.24
N ARG A 41 1.59 14.92 17.17
CA ARG A 41 1.11 15.15 18.54
C ARG A 41 -0.08 16.09 18.59
N LYS A 42 -0.11 17.14 17.75
CA LYS A 42 -1.20 18.11 17.70
C LYS A 42 -2.45 17.57 17.00
N PHE A 43 -2.29 16.69 16.02
CA PHE A 43 -3.38 16.12 15.22
C PHE A 43 -3.33 14.59 15.15
N PRO A 44 -3.38 13.89 16.30
CA PRO A 44 -3.12 12.44 16.38
C PRO A 44 -4.16 11.60 15.65
N HIS A 45 -5.39 12.09 15.47
CA HIS A 45 -6.45 11.34 14.78
C HIS A 45 -6.45 11.53 13.25
N SER A 46 -5.49 12.30 12.70
CA SER A 46 -5.42 12.61 11.27
C SER A 46 -4.51 11.63 10.52
N LYS A 47 -5.11 10.68 9.78
CA LYS A 47 -4.35 9.77 8.90
C LYS A 47 -3.45 10.50 7.89
N LYS A 48 -3.87 11.69 7.42
CA LYS A 48 -3.10 12.49 6.45
C LYS A 48 -1.78 12.97 7.04
N VAL A 49 -1.76 13.31 8.32
CA VAL A 49 -0.56 13.79 9.02
C VAL A 49 0.42 12.63 9.21
N TRP A 50 -0.06 11.50 9.74
CA TRP A 50 0.79 10.33 9.92
C TRP A 50 1.35 9.79 8.62
N LEU A 51 0.53 9.70 7.57
CA LEU A 51 1.00 9.25 6.26
C LEU A 51 2.06 10.18 5.68
N ALA A 52 1.90 11.50 5.83
CA ALA A 52 2.92 12.44 5.39
C ALA A 52 4.23 12.25 6.15
N PHE A 53 4.18 11.99 7.47
CA PHE A 53 5.37 11.73 8.26
C PHE A 53 6.05 10.41 7.86
N ILE A 54 5.28 9.33 7.73
CA ILE A 54 5.83 8.03 7.30
C ILE A 54 6.43 8.15 5.89
N THR A 55 5.74 8.78 4.94
CA THR A 55 6.29 9.01 3.58
C THR A 55 7.58 9.81 3.63
N PHE A 56 7.64 10.88 4.41
CA PHE A 56 8.86 11.67 4.60
C PHE A 56 10.03 10.79 5.10
N LEU A 57 9.81 9.96 6.12
CA LEU A 57 10.86 9.09 6.67
C LEU A 57 11.43 8.12 5.61
N TYR A 58 10.55 7.48 4.83
CA TYR A 58 10.98 6.60 3.74
C TYR A 58 11.75 7.36 2.65
N GLN A 59 11.30 8.57 2.28
CA GLN A 59 11.97 9.40 1.27
C GLN A 59 13.35 9.92 1.72
N GLN A 60 13.57 10.05 3.03
CA GLN A 60 14.89 10.37 3.58
C GLN A 60 15.79 9.14 3.73
N GLY A 61 15.31 7.94 3.39
CA GLY A 61 16.01 6.67 3.60
C GLY A 61 15.89 6.11 5.03
N ASP A 62 15.19 6.79 5.94
CA ASP A 62 14.93 6.32 7.31
C ASP A 62 13.73 5.35 7.36
N MET A 63 13.94 4.18 6.76
CA MET A 63 12.92 3.13 6.75
C MET A 63 12.64 2.59 8.17
N GLU A 64 13.63 2.57 9.05
CA GLU A 64 13.47 2.07 10.42
C GLU A 64 12.60 3.02 11.25
N GLY A 65 12.83 4.33 11.14
CA GLY A 65 11.96 5.35 11.73
C GLY A 65 10.53 5.24 11.19
N GLY A 66 10.37 5.03 9.88
CA GLY A 66 9.07 4.78 9.27
C GLY A 66 8.36 3.56 9.86
N ARG A 67 9.07 2.44 10.01
CA ARG A 67 8.58 1.20 10.64
C ARG A 67 8.20 1.40 12.10
N LYS A 68 9.01 2.09 12.90
CA LYS A 68 8.72 2.42 14.31
C LYS A 68 7.53 3.39 14.47
N THR A 69 7.27 4.21 13.46
CA THR A 69 6.19 5.19 13.46
C THR A 69 4.83 4.56 13.14
N LEU A 70 4.79 3.49 12.35
CA LEU A 70 3.54 2.83 11.96
C LEU A 70 2.72 2.33 13.18
N PRO A 71 3.28 1.58 14.16
CA PRO A 71 2.53 1.19 15.36
C PRO A 71 1.98 2.38 16.16
N LYS A 72 2.76 3.47 16.29
CA LYS A 72 2.33 4.70 16.98
C LYS A 72 1.12 5.34 16.28
N CYS A 73 1.16 5.36 14.94
CA CYS A 73 0.07 5.82 14.11
C CYS A 73 -1.20 4.96 14.31
N LEU A 74 -1.06 3.63 14.33
CA LEU A 74 -2.19 2.72 14.54
C LEU A 74 -2.79 2.84 15.95
N ALA A 75 -1.98 3.08 16.97
CA ALA A 75 -2.45 3.35 18.33
C ALA A 75 -3.24 4.66 18.44
N ALA A 76 -2.87 5.70 17.68
CA ALA A 76 -3.54 6.99 17.70
C ALA A 76 -4.80 7.07 16.81
N LEU A 77 -4.89 6.21 15.79
CA LEU A 77 -5.97 6.24 14.81
C LEU A 77 -7.10 5.25 15.13
N PRO A 78 -8.37 5.60 14.84
CA PRO A 78 -9.47 4.64 14.89
C PRO A 78 -9.28 3.48 13.91
N ARG A 79 -9.69 2.27 14.31
CA ARG A 79 -9.55 1.02 13.53
C ARG A 79 -10.00 1.13 12.07
N ARG A 80 -11.11 1.85 11.80
CA ARG A 80 -11.61 2.09 10.44
C ARG A 80 -10.59 2.72 9.47
N LYS A 81 -9.60 3.45 9.99
CA LYS A 81 -8.55 4.10 9.20
C LYS A 81 -7.31 3.21 9.01
N HIS A 82 -7.14 2.16 9.81
CA HIS A 82 -5.96 1.30 9.79
C HIS A 82 -5.66 0.72 8.41
N PRO A 83 -6.63 0.14 7.67
CA PRO A 83 -6.30 -0.53 6.41
C PRO A 83 -5.69 0.41 5.37
N VAL A 84 -6.16 1.65 5.29
CA VAL A 84 -5.64 2.65 4.36
C VAL A 84 -4.22 3.09 4.74
N VAL A 85 -3.92 3.11 6.04
CA VAL A 85 -2.58 3.50 6.52
C VAL A 85 -1.59 2.36 6.33
N VAL A 86 -1.98 1.14 6.70
CA VAL A 86 -1.15 -0.06 6.55
C VAL A 86 -0.88 -0.35 5.08
N SER A 87 -1.89 -0.26 4.20
CA SER A 87 -1.67 -0.45 2.76
C SER A 87 -0.70 0.59 2.19
N LYS A 88 -0.80 1.86 2.60
CA LYS A 88 0.13 2.89 2.15
C LYS A 88 1.54 2.69 2.70
N ALA A 89 1.70 2.21 3.94
CA ALA A 89 3.00 1.87 4.49
C ALA A 89 3.64 0.68 3.76
N ALA A 90 2.85 -0.36 3.44
CA ALA A 90 3.32 -1.50 2.65
C ALA A 90 3.74 -1.09 1.23
N LEU A 91 3.01 -0.16 0.60
CA LEU A 91 3.42 0.42 -0.70
C LEU A 91 4.76 1.15 -0.61
N LEU A 92 5.03 1.87 0.49
CA LEU A 92 6.32 2.55 0.69
C LEU A 92 7.45 1.54 0.87
N GLU A 93 7.21 0.41 1.55
CA GLU A 93 8.18 -0.70 1.62
C GLU A 93 8.47 -1.29 0.25
N TYR A 94 7.45 -1.46 -0.59
CA TYR A 94 7.66 -1.88 -1.98
C TYR A 94 8.43 -0.87 -2.82
N GLN A 95 8.31 0.42 -2.53
CA GLN A 95 8.91 1.50 -3.32
C GLN A 95 10.36 1.76 -2.92
N GLU A 96 10.59 2.03 -1.64
CA GLU A 96 11.86 2.53 -1.09
C GLU A 96 12.53 1.53 -0.14
N GLY A 97 11.81 0.47 0.26
CA GLY A 97 12.28 -0.53 1.23
C GLY A 97 12.53 -1.90 0.61
N SER A 98 12.07 -2.95 1.29
CA SER A 98 12.15 -4.32 0.79
C SER A 98 10.77 -4.82 0.35
N ALA A 99 10.73 -5.43 -0.85
CA ALA A 99 9.55 -6.09 -1.39
C ALA A 99 9.03 -7.22 -0.48
N GLU A 100 9.92 -7.90 0.24
CA GLU A 100 9.58 -8.93 1.22
C GLU A 100 8.84 -8.34 2.41
N ARG A 101 9.31 -7.20 2.94
CA ARG A 101 8.61 -6.52 4.04
C ARG A 101 7.29 -5.92 3.59
N GLY A 102 7.24 -5.36 2.38
CA GLY A 102 5.99 -4.93 1.76
C GLY A 102 4.98 -6.09 1.67
N ARG A 103 5.43 -7.28 1.26
CA ARG A 103 4.64 -8.51 1.26
C ARG A 103 4.14 -8.84 2.65
N SER A 104 5.01 -8.97 3.65
CA SER A 104 4.62 -9.35 5.01
C SER A 104 3.57 -8.40 5.61
N VAL A 105 3.69 -7.09 5.35
CA VAL A 105 2.70 -6.10 5.82
C VAL A 105 1.36 -6.26 5.10
N PHE A 106 1.35 -6.56 3.80
CA PHE A 106 0.10 -6.85 3.08
C PHE A 106 -0.53 -8.19 3.49
N GLU A 107 0.27 -9.24 3.71
CA GLU A 107 -0.24 -10.53 4.20
C GLU A 107 -0.93 -10.35 5.55
N GLY A 108 -0.30 -9.70 6.53
CA GLY A 108 -0.95 -9.43 7.82
C GLY A 108 -2.20 -8.54 7.70
N LEU A 109 -2.24 -7.66 6.69
CA LEU A 109 -3.44 -6.87 6.40
C LEU A 109 -4.56 -7.74 5.80
N LEU A 110 -4.23 -8.70 4.94
CA LEU A 110 -5.19 -9.62 4.32
C LEU A 110 -5.68 -10.69 5.29
N ASP A 111 -4.87 -11.11 6.27
CA ASP A 111 -5.32 -11.98 7.37
C ASP A 111 -6.47 -11.33 8.14
N SER A 112 -6.40 -10.01 8.35
CA SER A 112 -7.44 -9.25 9.03
C SER A 112 -8.64 -8.91 8.13
N TYR A 113 -8.42 -8.76 6.81
CA TYR A 113 -9.43 -8.30 5.86
C TYR A 113 -9.45 -9.12 4.55
N PRO A 114 -9.68 -10.45 4.61
CA PRO A 114 -9.45 -11.34 3.47
C PRO A 114 -10.40 -11.07 2.30
N LYS A 115 -11.63 -10.61 2.56
CA LYS A 115 -12.64 -10.35 1.53
C LYS A 115 -12.55 -8.94 0.91
N ARG A 116 -11.57 -8.12 1.31
CA ARG A 116 -11.43 -6.73 0.84
C ARG A 116 -10.68 -6.65 -0.48
N THR A 117 -11.43 -6.65 -1.57
CA THR A 117 -10.89 -6.70 -2.93
C THR A 117 -10.09 -5.47 -3.33
N ASP A 118 -10.38 -4.31 -2.75
CA ASP A 118 -9.57 -3.10 -2.94
C ASP A 118 -8.14 -3.27 -2.42
N LEU A 119 -7.96 -3.94 -1.27
CA LEU A 119 -6.63 -4.22 -0.71
C LEU A 119 -5.87 -5.24 -1.54
N TRP A 120 -6.55 -6.30 -2.00
CA TRP A 120 -5.99 -7.27 -2.93
C TRP A 120 -5.50 -6.62 -4.22
N SER A 121 -6.31 -5.75 -4.83
CA SER A 121 -5.92 -5.05 -6.06
C SER A 121 -4.64 -4.25 -5.86
N VAL A 122 -4.57 -3.44 -4.80
CA VAL A 122 -3.38 -2.64 -4.48
C VAL A 122 -2.16 -3.51 -4.21
N TYR A 123 -2.34 -4.63 -3.52
CA TYR A 123 -1.25 -5.56 -3.23
C TYR A 123 -0.73 -6.22 -4.51
N ILE A 124 -1.62 -6.75 -5.36
CA ILE A 124 -1.25 -7.35 -6.63
C ILE A 124 -0.54 -6.33 -7.53
N ASP A 125 -1.02 -5.10 -7.61
CA ASP A 125 -0.36 -4.02 -8.36
C ASP A 125 1.08 -3.78 -7.88
N ALA A 126 1.26 -3.68 -6.55
CA ALA A 126 2.57 -3.44 -5.95
C ALA A 126 3.52 -4.62 -6.16
N HIS A 127 3.01 -5.84 -5.98
CA HIS A 127 3.75 -7.07 -6.12
C HIS A 127 4.15 -7.31 -7.58
N MET A 128 3.21 -7.21 -8.53
CA MET A 128 3.51 -7.24 -9.96
C MET A 128 4.63 -6.27 -10.32
N LYS A 129 4.49 -4.99 -9.94
CA LYS A 129 5.51 -3.98 -10.23
C LYS A 129 6.86 -4.29 -9.59
N ALA A 130 6.90 -5.01 -8.47
CA ALA A 130 8.12 -5.37 -7.78
C ALA A 130 8.84 -6.58 -8.39
N PHE A 131 8.15 -7.44 -9.12
CA PHE A 131 8.69 -8.69 -9.67
C PHE A 131 8.66 -8.75 -11.22
N THR A 132 8.21 -7.68 -11.90
CA THR A 132 8.25 -7.56 -13.36
C THR A 132 9.09 -6.37 -13.84
N PRO A 133 9.54 -6.37 -15.11
CA PRO A 133 10.17 -5.21 -15.71
C PRO A 133 9.24 -3.99 -15.69
N PRO A 134 9.78 -2.75 -15.62
CA PRO A 134 11.21 -2.41 -15.70
C PRO A 134 11.94 -2.42 -14.33
N LYS A 135 11.26 -2.76 -13.22
CA LYS A 135 11.85 -2.64 -11.88
C LYS A 135 12.89 -3.72 -11.59
N VAL A 136 12.72 -4.90 -12.19
CA VAL A 136 13.65 -6.03 -12.07
C VAL A 136 14.04 -6.49 -13.47
N VAL A 137 15.32 -6.83 -13.64
CA VAL A 137 15.89 -7.34 -14.90
C VAL A 137 15.45 -8.79 -15.11
N GLU A 138 15.53 -9.61 -14.07
CA GLU A 138 15.08 -11.00 -14.06
C GLU A 138 13.72 -11.11 -13.35
N PRO A 139 12.62 -11.24 -14.10
CA PRO A 139 11.31 -11.34 -13.48
C PRO A 139 11.10 -12.66 -12.74
N ASP A 140 10.47 -12.57 -11.57
CA ASP A 140 9.92 -13.73 -10.88
C ASP A 140 8.40 -13.79 -11.08
N PHE A 141 8.00 -14.42 -12.18
CA PHE A 141 6.58 -14.61 -12.48
C PHE A 141 5.92 -15.63 -11.54
N LYS A 142 6.68 -16.50 -10.87
CA LYS A 142 6.10 -17.52 -9.97
C LYS A 142 5.49 -16.87 -8.73
N GLU A 143 6.17 -15.89 -8.15
CA GLU A 143 5.65 -15.12 -7.01
C GLU A 143 4.35 -14.39 -7.35
N VAL A 144 4.32 -13.73 -8.52
CA VAL A 144 3.12 -13.03 -8.98
C VAL A 144 1.96 -13.97 -9.29
N ARG A 145 2.24 -15.10 -9.95
CA ARG A 145 1.23 -16.14 -10.22
C ARG A 145 0.68 -16.73 -8.93
N GLY A 146 1.54 -17.08 -7.98
CA GLY A 146 1.10 -17.60 -6.68
C GLY A 146 0.14 -16.63 -5.97
N LEU A 147 0.43 -15.33 -6.01
CA LEU A 147 -0.47 -14.33 -5.44
C LEU A 147 -1.82 -14.24 -6.17
N LEU A 148 -1.80 -14.25 -7.51
CA LEU A 148 -3.00 -14.22 -8.35
C LEU A 148 -3.86 -15.48 -8.17
N GLU A 149 -3.23 -16.64 -8.05
CA GLU A 149 -3.88 -17.92 -7.79
C GLU A 149 -4.59 -17.94 -6.44
N ARG A 150 -3.92 -17.49 -5.37
CA ARG A 150 -4.58 -17.34 -4.06
C ARG A 150 -5.78 -16.39 -4.13
N CYS A 151 -5.64 -15.30 -4.88
CA CYS A 151 -6.74 -14.36 -5.05
C CYS A 151 -7.93 -15.00 -5.78
N CYS A 152 -7.65 -15.81 -6.80
CA CYS A 152 -8.66 -16.53 -7.59
C CYS A 152 -9.25 -17.76 -6.87
N ALA A 153 -8.60 -18.27 -5.83
CA ALA A 153 -9.12 -19.35 -4.99
C ALA A 153 -10.10 -18.87 -3.90
N MET A 154 -10.27 -17.56 -3.72
CA MET A 154 -11.18 -17.02 -2.72
C MET A 154 -12.65 -17.16 -3.12
N LYS A 155 -13.50 -17.48 -2.16
CA LYS A 155 -14.96 -17.48 -2.31
C LYS A 155 -15.51 -16.05 -2.28
N LEU A 156 -15.46 -15.35 -3.41
CA LEU A 156 -16.02 -14.01 -3.62
C LEU A 156 -17.15 -14.02 -4.65
N LYS A 157 -17.96 -12.97 -4.68
CA LYS A 157 -19.00 -12.80 -5.69
C LYS A 157 -18.41 -12.85 -7.12
N ALA A 158 -19.10 -13.51 -8.04
CA ALA A 158 -18.67 -13.69 -9.44
C ALA A 158 -18.26 -12.37 -10.12
N THR A 159 -18.94 -11.26 -9.84
CA THR A 159 -18.58 -9.93 -10.39
C THR A 159 -17.17 -9.48 -10.01
N LYS A 160 -16.74 -9.76 -8.78
CA LYS A 160 -15.40 -9.44 -8.27
C LYS A 160 -14.37 -10.44 -8.78
N MET A 161 -14.73 -11.72 -8.84
CA MET A 161 -13.82 -12.76 -9.36
C MET A 161 -13.53 -12.59 -10.83
N ARG A 162 -14.52 -12.20 -11.64
CA ARG A 162 -14.33 -11.83 -13.04
C ARG A 162 -13.26 -10.75 -13.22
N PHE A 163 -13.20 -9.77 -12.30
CA PHE A 163 -12.15 -8.75 -12.33
C PHE A 163 -10.76 -9.35 -12.08
N PHE A 164 -10.60 -10.24 -11.10
CA PHE A 164 -9.32 -10.89 -10.81
C PHE A 164 -8.89 -11.89 -11.89
N PHE A 165 -9.81 -12.71 -12.42
CA PHE A 165 -9.52 -13.61 -13.55
C PHE A 165 -9.13 -12.84 -14.81
N LYS A 166 -9.83 -11.74 -15.13
CA LYS A 166 -9.42 -10.86 -16.24
C LYS A 166 -8.01 -10.34 -16.04
N ARG A 167 -7.72 -9.86 -14.83
CA ARG A 167 -6.40 -9.32 -14.47
C ARG A 167 -5.30 -10.39 -14.55
N PHE A 168 -5.59 -11.62 -14.14
CA PHE A 168 -4.66 -12.74 -14.25
C PHE A 168 -4.42 -13.11 -15.72
N LEU A 169 -5.48 -13.17 -16.53
CA LEU A 169 -5.35 -13.41 -17.97
C LEU A 169 -4.55 -12.30 -18.67
N ASP A 170 -4.76 -11.04 -18.30
CA ASP A 170 -4.00 -9.91 -18.84
C ASP A 170 -2.51 -9.95 -18.43
N PHE A 171 -2.21 -10.51 -17.25
CA PHE A 171 -0.83 -10.80 -16.83
C PHE A 171 -0.20 -11.89 -17.69
N GLU A 172 -0.88 -13.03 -17.89
CA GLU A 172 -0.37 -14.13 -18.71
C GLU A 172 -0.27 -13.77 -20.21
N LYS A 173 -1.11 -12.87 -20.71
CA LYS A 173 -0.97 -12.34 -22.07
C LYS A 173 0.30 -11.52 -22.27
N ARG A 174 0.76 -10.82 -21.23
CA ARG A 174 1.96 -9.98 -21.29
C ARG A 174 3.24 -10.76 -21.02
N TRP A 175 3.20 -11.72 -20.10
CA TRP A 175 4.40 -12.34 -19.54
C TRP A 175 4.37 -13.88 -19.58
N GLY A 176 3.27 -14.47 -20.01
CA GLY A 176 3.04 -15.91 -20.05
C GLY A 176 3.00 -16.48 -21.47
N ASN A 177 2.38 -17.65 -21.60
CA ASN A 177 2.25 -18.41 -22.84
C ASN A 177 0.79 -18.83 -23.07
N ALA A 178 0.52 -19.53 -24.16
CA ALA A 178 -0.85 -19.98 -24.49
C ALA A 178 -1.40 -20.97 -23.45
N GLU A 179 -0.55 -21.86 -22.92
CA GLU A 179 -0.92 -22.86 -21.91
C GLU A 179 -1.33 -22.21 -20.59
N SER A 180 -0.56 -21.24 -20.10
CA SER A 180 -0.87 -20.53 -18.86
C SER A 180 -2.14 -19.70 -18.99
N GLN A 181 -2.41 -19.13 -20.17
CA GLN A 181 -3.67 -18.46 -20.45
C GLN A 181 -4.85 -19.42 -20.42
N GLU A 182 -4.73 -20.62 -21.01
CA GLU A 182 -5.81 -21.61 -20.98
C GLU A 182 -6.05 -22.13 -19.56
N HIS A 183 -5.00 -22.34 -18.77
CA HIS A 183 -5.11 -22.69 -17.35
C HIS A 183 -5.93 -21.67 -16.55
N VAL A 184 -5.71 -20.37 -16.80
CA VAL A 184 -6.50 -19.31 -16.17
C VAL A 184 -7.95 -19.33 -16.63
N ARG A 185 -8.22 -19.63 -17.91
CA ARG A 185 -9.59 -19.76 -18.43
C ARG A 185 -10.30 -20.95 -17.82
N GLU A 186 -9.62 -22.08 -17.71
CA GLU A 186 -10.17 -23.30 -17.13
C GLU A 186 -10.52 -23.10 -15.65
N LYS A 187 -9.63 -22.48 -14.87
CA LYS A 187 -9.93 -22.08 -13.48
C LYS A 187 -11.14 -21.14 -13.40
N ALA A 188 -11.31 -20.23 -14.36
CA ALA A 188 -12.46 -19.35 -14.39
C ALA A 188 -13.77 -20.10 -14.70
N ARG A 189 -13.73 -21.12 -15.56
CA ARG A 189 -14.89 -22.01 -15.85
C ARG A 189 -15.28 -22.80 -14.60
N GLN A 190 -14.31 -23.48 -13.99
CA GLN A 190 -14.49 -24.25 -12.75
C GLN A 190 -15.09 -23.37 -11.64
N PHE A 191 -14.60 -22.15 -11.48
CA PHE A 191 -15.15 -21.22 -10.49
C PHE A 191 -16.64 -20.89 -10.75
N VAL A 192 -17.06 -20.76 -12.01
CA VAL A 192 -18.46 -20.47 -12.34
C VAL A 192 -19.34 -21.71 -12.10
N GLU A 193 -18.85 -22.89 -12.42
CA GLU A 193 -19.53 -24.17 -12.15
C GLU A 193 -19.71 -24.38 -10.64
N ASP A 194 -18.66 -24.20 -9.84
CA ASP A 194 -18.70 -24.29 -8.37
C ASP A 194 -19.59 -23.24 -7.69
N GLN A 195 -19.90 -22.13 -8.37
CA GLN A 195 -20.84 -21.11 -7.88
C GLN A 195 -22.29 -21.40 -8.29
N ALA A 196 -22.49 -22.23 -9.31
CA ALA A 196 -23.81 -22.61 -9.81
C ALA A 196 -24.35 -23.88 -9.14
N ALA A 197 -23.47 -24.73 -8.62
CA ALA A 197 -23.77 -25.87 -7.76
C ALA A 197 -24.08 -25.44 -6.31
#